data_AF-A0A060C183-F1
#
_entry.id   AF-A0A060C183-F1
#
_cell.length_a   1.000
_cell.length_b   1.000
_cell.length_c   1.000
_cell.angle_alpha   90.00
_cell.angle_beta   90.00
_cell.angle_gamma   90.00
#
_symmetry.space_group_name_H-M   'P 1'
#
loop_
_entity.id
_entity.type
_entity.pdbx_description
1 polymer ?
#
loop_
_entity_poly.entity_id
_entity_poly.type
_entity_poly.pdbx_seq_one_letter_code
_entity_poly.pdbx_strand_id
1 'polypeptide(L)'
;PASTNVPGNDYPRLDENHCAYFRIHAPQAQKLQVDCGGRKYDMQKGEDGFWTVKTDPLVVGFHYYFLIVDGLSVTDPASYTFFGCCRMASGIEVPEGKEGDYYRTQNVPHGQVRSCVYWAESQKKFRRCMVYTPAEYEYKTDKRYPVLIATRHGRRRNRMVYTGKDVQHHGQP
;
A
#
# COMPACT_ATOMS: atom_id res chain seq x y z
N PRO A 1 1.38 -4.45 15.34
CA PRO A 1 1.96 -4.25 13.99
C PRO A 1 0.90 -3.69 13.04
N ALA A 2 1.27 -2.96 11.99
CA ALA A 2 0.31 -2.54 10.97
C ALA A 2 0.00 -3.68 9.97
N SER A 3 -1.17 -3.65 9.34
CA SER A 3 -1.61 -4.62 8.32
C SER A 3 -0.70 -4.65 7.08
N THR A 4 0.00 -3.55 6.82
CA THR A 4 0.87 -3.32 5.66
C THR A 4 2.34 -3.72 5.90
N ASN A 5 2.65 -4.34 7.04
CA ASN A 5 4.00 -4.83 7.34
C ASN A 5 4.33 -6.09 6.52
N VAL A 6 5.59 -6.24 6.13
CA VAL A 6 6.11 -7.51 5.62
C VAL A 6 6.12 -8.53 6.78
N PRO A 7 5.63 -9.78 6.58
CA PRO A 7 5.59 -10.80 7.63
C PRO A 7 6.91 -10.94 8.40
N GLY A 8 6.81 -10.97 9.73
CA GLY A 8 7.96 -10.99 10.65
C GLY A 8 8.41 -9.60 11.15
N ASN A 9 7.82 -8.50 10.69
CA ASN A 9 8.14 -7.15 11.18
C ASN A 9 7.07 -6.61 12.14
N ASP A 10 7.47 -6.29 13.37
CA ASP A 10 6.57 -5.68 14.38
C ASP A 10 6.25 -4.20 14.12
N TYR A 11 7.13 -3.52 13.36
CA TYR A 11 7.05 -2.10 13.03
C TYR A 11 6.92 -1.88 11.52
N PRO A 12 6.22 -0.81 11.08
CA PRO A 12 5.48 0.15 11.91
C PRO A 12 4.29 -0.47 12.67
N ARG A 13 3.83 0.23 13.70
CA ARG A 13 2.65 -0.14 14.50
C ARG A 13 1.79 1.08 14.76
N LEU A 14 0.49 0.89 14.97
CA LEU A 14 -0.45 1.92 15.43
C LEU A 14 -0.82 1.66 16.89
N ASP A 15 -1.13 2.71 17.63
CA ASP A 15 -1.85 2.63 18.91
C ASP A 15 -3.37 2.88 18.72
N GLU A 16 -4.13 2.74 19.81
CA GLU A 16 -5.57 2.98 19.86
C GLU A 16 -5.98 4.43 19.54
N ASN A 17 -5.02 5.37 19.60
CA ASN A 17 -5.22 6.78 19.26
C ASN A 17 -4.79 7.09 17.81
N HIS A 18 -4.60 6.06 16.98
CA HIS A 18 -4.15 6.15 15.59
C HIS A 18 -2.77 6.82 15.41
N CYS A 19 -1.95 6.91 16.46
CA CYS A 19 -0.57 7.38 16.32
C CYS A 19 0.31 6.24 15.78
N ALA A 20 1.07 6.53 14.73
CA ALA A 20 2.02 5.58 14.18
C ALA A 20 3.36 5.64 14.93
N TYR A 21 3.90 4.47 15.24
CA TYR A 21 5.25 4.30 15.77
C TYR A 21 6.11 3.62 14.71
N PHE A 22 7.24 4.24 14.39
CA PHE A 22 8.25 3.70 13.49
C PHE A 22 9.51 3.34 14.27
N ARG A 23 10.16 2.23 13.91
CA ARG A 23 11.43 1.79 14.50
C ARG A 23 12.34 1.24 13.40
N ILE A 24 13.54 1.80 13.24
CA ILE A 24 14.49 1.43 12.18
C ILE A 24 15.90 1.28 12.77
N HIS A 25 16.57 0.15 12.52
CA HIS A 25 17.97 -0.03 12.91
C HIS A 25 18.90 0.64 11.89
N ALA A 26 19.59 1.71 12.28
CA ALA A 26 20.50 2.46 11.41
C ALA A 26 21.64 3.11 12.24
N PRO A 27 22.54 2.32 12.84
CA PRO A 27 23.51 2.81 13.82
C PRO A 27 24.52 3.83 13.27
N GLN A 28 24.77 3.83 11.95
CA GLN A 28 25.70 4.77 11.30
C GLN A 28 25.04 6.06 10.78
N ALA A 29 23.71 6.11 10.69
CA ALA A 29 23.01 7.32 10.27
C ALA A 29 23.29 8.48 11.24
N GLN A 30 23.30 9.71 10.71
CA GLN A 30 23.48 10.94 11.46
C GLN A 30 22.14 11.63 11.72
N LYS A 31 21.20 11.54 10.77
CA LYS A 31 19.84 12.04 10.88
C LYS A 31 18.86 11.08 10.21
N LEU A 32 17.79 10.74 10.93
CA LEU A 32 16.69 9.93 10.39
C LEU A 32 15.34 10.62 10.66
N GLN A 33 14.47 10.69 9.64
CA GLN A 33 13.12 11.24 9.76
C GLN A 33 12.10 10.31 9.09
N VAL A 34 10.83 10.41 9.49
CA VAL A 34 9.70 9.82 8.76
C VAL A 34 8.87 10.94 8.14
N ASP A 35 8.63 10.87 6.83
CA ASP A 35 7.66 11.73 6.12
C ASP A 35 6.34 10.93 6.00
N CYS A 36 5.33 11.27 6.79
CA CYS A 36 4.04 10.58 6.85
C CYS A 36 2.90 11.60 7.01
N GLY A 37 1.79 11.41 6.29
CA GLY A 37 0.64 12.33 6.35
C GLY A 37 0.93 13.77 5.90
N GLY A 38 2.03 13.99 5.16
CA GLY A 38 2.51 15.32 4.77
C GLY A 38 3.28 16.08 5.86
N ARG A 39 3.63 15.42 6.97
CA ARG A 39 4.50 15.93 8.03
C ARG A 39 5.78 15.12 8.11
N LYS A 40 6.90 15.79 8.43
CA LYS A 40 8.19 15.16 8.72
C LYS A 40 8.41 15.11 10.23
N TYR A 41 8.70 13.92 10.74
CA TYR A 41 8.96 13.66 12.15
C TYR A 41 10.43 13.26 12.31
N ASP A 42 11.22 14.06 13.03
CA ASP A 42 12.60 13.71 13.39
C ASP A 42 12.60 12.51 14.34
N MET A 43 13.42 11.49 14.04
CA MET A 43 13.52 10.29 14.86
C MET A 43 14.61 10.42 15.93
N GLN A 44 14.40 9.77 17.06
CA GLN A 44 15.35 9.73 18.17
C GLN A 44 16.15 8.43 18.13
N LYS A 45 17.48 8.53 18.17
CA LYS A 45 18.42 7.40 18.17
C LYS A 45 18.61 6.88 19.60
N GLY A 46 18.33 5.60 19.82
CA GLY A 46 18.67 4.88 21.04
C GLY A 46 20.11 4.37 21.06
N GLU A 47 20.58 3.98 22.24
CA GLU A 47 21.89 3.37 22.45
C GLU A 47 22.04 2.02 21.74
N ASP A 48 20.91 1.33 21.47
CA ASP A 48 20.80 0.08 20.73
C ASP A 48 20.96 0.24 19.20
N GLY A 49 21.24 1.44 18.70
CA GLY A 49 21.36 1.74 17.28
C GLY A 49 20.03 1.83 16.52
N PHE A 50 18.90 1.68 17.21
CA PHE A 50 17.57 1.89 16.64
C PHE A 50 17.15 3.35 16.73
N TRP A 51 16.54 3.83 15.66
CA TRP A 51 15.82 5.09 15.62
C TRP A 51 14.35 4.83 15.90
N THR A 52 13.71 5.68 16.71
CA THR A 52 12.28 5.58 17.01
C THR A 52 11.58 6.94 16.87
N VAL A 53 10.30 6.93 16.50
CA VAL A 53 9.44 8.12 16.53
C VAL A 53 7.98 7.73 16.69
N LYS A 54 7.21 8.64 17.30
CA LYS A 54 5.74 8.61 17.34
C LYS A 54 5.20 9.78 16.52
N THR A 55 4.20 9.54 15.67
CA THR A 55 3.50 10.61 14.94
C THR A 55 2.37 11.22 15.76
N ASP A 56 1.86 12.36 15.29
CA ASP A 56 0.51 12.80 15.63
C ASP A 56 -0.53 11.71 15.24
N PRO A 57 -1.74 11.71 15.82
CA PRO A 57 -2.85 10.88 15.37
C PRO A 57 -3.07 11.00 13.86
N LEU A 58 -3.00 9.86 13.16
CA LEU A 58 -3.27 9.81 11.73
C LEU A 58 -4.78 9.69 11.48
N VAL A 59 -5.25 10.33 10.42
CA VAL A 59 -6.64 10.19 9.95
C VAL A 59 -6.88 8.73 9.54
N VAL A 60 -8.11 8.24 9.67
CA VAL A 60 -8.50 6.90 9.16
C VAL A 60 -8.16 6.73 7.67
N GLY A 61 -7.78 5.51 7.29
CA GLY A 61 -7.43 5.13 5.92
C GLY A 61 -5.93 5.01 5.66
N PHE A 62 -5.56 4.94 4.39
CA PHE A 62 -4.18 4.66 3.96
C PHE A 62 -3.35 5.93 3.79
N HIS A 63 -2.17 5.95 4.43
CA HIS A 63 -1.13 6.97 4.27
C HIS A 63 0.09 6.41 3.55
N TYR A 64 0.58 7.15 2.55
CA TYR A 64 1.93 6.91 2.04
C TYR A 64 2.94 7.52 3.00
N TYR A 65 4.04 6.82 3.25
CA TYR A 65 5.16 7.36 4.01
C TYR A 65 6.51 7.00 3.38
N PHE A 66 7.54 7.73 3.81
CA PHE A 66 8.93 7.52 3.42
C PHE A 66 9.85 7.70 4.62
N LEU A 67 10.95 6.97 4.64
CA LEU A 67 12.06 7.25 5.53
C LEU A 67 12.97 8.28 4.85
N ILE A 68 13.54 9.20 5.62
CA ILE A 68 14.57 10.15 5.16
C ILE A 68 15.83 9.87 5.99
N VAL A 69 16.80 9.19 5.39
CA VAL A 69 18.07 8.83 6.02
C VAL A 69 19.16 9.74 5.47
N ASP A 70 19.74 10.58 6.30
CA ASP A 70 20.80 11.55 5.93
C ASP A 70 20.44 12.40 4.68
N GLY A 71 19.14 12.72 4.53
CA GLY A 71 18.57 13.47 3.40
C GLY A 71 18.05 12.61 2.23
N LEU A 72 18.41 11.33 2.15
CA LEU A 72 17.93 10.41 1.13
C LEU A 72 16.53 9.86 1.49
N SER A 73 15.55 10.10 0.61
CA SER A 73 14.19 9.58 0.77
C SER A 73 14.08 8.15 0.21
N VAL A 74 13.89 7.17 1.10
CA VAL A 74 13.77 5.73 0.78
C VAL A 74 12.42 5.15 1.23
N THR A 75 12.09 3.97 0.72
CA THR A 75 11.02 3.13 1.27
C THR A 75 11.52 2.38 2.50
N ASP A 76 10.63 2.18 3.47
CA ASP A 76 10.85 1.33 4.63
C ASP A 76 10.85 -0.16 4.22
N PRO A 77 11.95 -0.92 4.45
CA PRO A 77 12.01 -2.35 4.14
C PRO A 77 11.08 -3.23 4.99
N ALA A 78 10.62 -2.76 6.15
CA ALA A 78 9.73 -3.49 7.04
C ALA A 78 8.25 -3.43 6.59
N SER A 79 7.92 -2.51 5.68
CA SER A 79 6.61 -2.31 5.11
C SER A 79 6.58 -2.73 3.65
N TYR A 80 5.43 -3.24 3.20
CA TYR A 80 5.19 -3.42 1.79
C TYR A 80 5.20 -2.09 1.02
N THR A 81 5.44 -2.18 -0.29
CA THR A 81 5.57 -1.02 -1.16
C THR A 81 4.41 -0.89 -2.16
N PHE A 82 3.90 0.32 -2.24
CA PHE A 82 2.72 0.70 -3.00
C PHE A 82 3.11 1.79 -4.00
N PHE A 83 2.64 1.70 -5.25
CA PHE A 83 2.95 2.73 -6.23
C PHE A 83 2.18 4.03 -5.90
N GLY A 84 2.87 5.09 -5.51
CA GLY A 84 2.28 6.35 -5.07
C GLY A 84 3.20 7.53 -5.33
N CYS A 85 2.64 8.73 -5.54
CA CYS A 85 3.44 9.93 -5.77
C CYS A 85 4.48 9.78 -6.93
N CYS A 86 4.12 9.03 -7.97
CA CYS A 86 4.98 8.64 -9.10
C CYS A 86 6.21 7.77 -8.77
N ARG A 87 6.30 7.17 -7.57
CA ARG A 87 7.38 6.24 -7.16
C ARG A 87 6.83 5.04 -6.38
N MET A 88 7.69 4.10 -5.98
CA MET A 88 7.33 3.14 -4.93
C MET A 88 7.41 3.86 -3.57
N ALA A 89 6.42 3.64 -2.73
CA ALA A 89 6.25 4.29 -1.43
C ALA A 89 5.85 3.25 -0.39
N SER A 90 6.27 3.39 0.86
CA SER A 90 5.77 2.55 1.93
C SER A 90 4.37 3.01 2.34
N GLY A 91 3.60 2.11 2.94
CA GLY A 91 2.20 2.33 3.27
C GLY A 91 1.89 1.99 4.71
N ILE A 92 1.09 2.82 5.37
CA ILE A 92 0.48 2.49 6.65
C ILE A 92 -1.03 2.71 6.56
N GLU A 93 -1.79 1.70 6.96
CA GLU A 93 -3.25 1.72 6.96
C GLU A 93 -3.75 1.94 8.40
N VAL A 94 -4.52 3.00 8.61
CA VAL A 94 -5.23 3.27 9.87
C VAL A 94 -6.65 2.69 9.73
N PRO A 95 -7.03 1.70 10.56
CA PRO A 95 -8.30 0.99 10.38
C PRO A 95 -9.50 1.87 10.72
N GLU A 96 -10.53 1.79 9.87
CA GLU A 96 -11.82 2.50 10.00
C GLU A 96 -12.79 1.83 11.00
N GLY A 97 -12.32 0.84 11.77
CA GLY A 97 -13.21 -0.06 12.50
C GLY A 97 -14.15 -0.82 11.55
N LYS A 98 -15.28 -1.32 12.07
CA LYS A 98 -16.22 -2.20 11.32
C LYS A 98 -16.80 -1.57 10.05
N GLU A 99 -16.90 -0.24 9.97
CA GLU A 99 -17.44 0.43 8.79
C GLU A 99 -16.56 0.21 7.55
N GLY A 100 -15.26 -0.04 7.74
CA GLY A 100 -14.33 -0.39 6.65
C GLY A 100 -14.36 -1.85 6.18
N ASP A 101 -15.26 -2.70 6.70
CA ASP A 101 -15.26 -4.13 6.34
C ASP A 101 -15.64 -4.40 4.87
N TYR A 102 -16.12 -3.39 4.12
CA TYR A 102 -16.45 -3.51 2.69
C TYR A 102 -15.23 -3.63 1.76
N TYR A 103 -14.02 -3.29 2.21
CA TYR A 103 -12.76 -3.47 1.46
C TYR A 103 -11.80 -4.48 2.09
N ARG A 104 -12.18 -5.10 3.21
CA ARG A 104 -11.36 -6.11 3.88
C ARG A 104 -11.68 -7.50 3.37
N THR A 105 -10.69 -8.38 3.43
CA THR A 105 -10.86 -9.79 3.07
C THR A 105 -11.84 -10.46 4.04
N GLN A 106 -12.93 -11.02 3.51
CA GLN A 106 -13.95 -11.76 4.25
C GLN A 106 -14.03 -13.20 3.74
N ASN A 107 -14.56 -14.13 4.55
CA ASN A 107 -14.75 -15.53 4.14
C ASN A 107 -15.96 -15.70 3.20
N VAL A 108 -15.81 -15.30 1.94
CA VAL A 108 -16.85 -15.34 0.90
C VAL A 108 -16.28 -15.90 -0.42
N PRO A 109 -17.10 -16.31 -1.41
CA PRO A 109 -16.61 -16.67 -2.73
C PRO A 109 -15.84 -15.51 -3.40
N HIS A 110 -14.73 -15.86 -4.06
CA HIS A 110 -13.69 -14.92 -4.46
C HIS A 110 -13.41 -15.01 -5.97
N GLY A 111 -13.43 -13.85 -6.65
CA GLY A 111 -13.09 -13.65 -8.07
C GLY A 111 -11.61 -13.79 -8.39
N GLN A 112 -11.15 -13.16 -9.47
CA GLN A 112 -9.72 -13.13 -9.83
C GLN A 112 -9.35 -11.80 -10.47
N VAL A 113 -8.18 -11.26 -10.13
CA VAL A 113 -7.59 -10.11 -10.81
C VAL A 113 -6.46 -10.57 -11.73
N ARG A 114 -6.63 -10.36 -13.04
CA ARG A 114 -5.74 -10.85 -14.10
C ARG A 114 -4.92 -9.71 -14.70
N SER A 115 -3.60 -9.88 -14.75
CA SER A 115 -2.67 -8.97 -15.44
C SER A 115 -2.55 -9.35 -16.93
N CYS A 116 -3.39 -8.76 -17.77
CA CYS A 116 -3.40 -9.02 -19.21
C CYS A 116 -2.46 -8.05 -19.95
N VAL A 117 -1.61 -8.58 -20.83
CA VAL A 117 -0.74 -7.79 -21.72
C VAL A 117 -1.30 -7.86 -23.14
N TYR A 118 -1.42 -6.71 -23.79
CA TYR A 118 -1.96 -6.58 -25.14
C TYR A 118 -1.13 -5.59 -25.99
N TRP A 119 -1.12 -5.80 -27.30
CA TRP A 119 -0.51 -4.86 -28.24
C TRP A 119 -1.48 -3.70 -28.52
N ALA A 120 -1.01 -2.46 -28.33
CA ALA A 120 -1.82 -1.27 -28.56
C ALA A 120 -1.43 -0.61 -29.89
N GLU A 121 -2.17 -0.93 -30.96
CA GLU A 121 -1.87 -0.53 -32.34
C GLU A 121 -1.70 0.99 -32.50
N SER A 122 -2.57 1.78 -31.86
CA SER A 122 -2.52 3.26 -31.86
C SER A 122 -1.30 3.87 -31.15
N GLN A 123 -0.52 3.08 -30.42
CA GLN A 123 0.69 3.52 -29.72
C GLN A 123 1.93 2.66 -30.05
N LYS A 124 1.79 1.70 -30.98
CA LYS A 124 2.83 0.76 -31.44
C LYS A 124 3.68 0.17 -30.30
N LYS A 125 3.02 -0.24 -29.20
CA LYS A 125 3.69 -0.82 -28.03
C LYS A 125 2.77 -1.74 -27.22
N PHE A 126 3.38 -2.65 -26.47
CA PHE A 126 2.68 -3.45 -25.47
C PHE A 126 2.16 -2.58 -24.32
N ARG A 127 0.95 -2.88 -23.86
CA ARG A 127 0.33 -2.26 -22.68
C ARG A 127 -0.23 -3.36 -21.79
N ARG A 128 -0.27 -3.10 -20.48
CA ARG A 128 -0.92 -3.97 -19.48
C ARG A 128 -2.27 -3.38 -19.09
N CYS A 129 -3.28 -4.23 -18.91
CA CYS A 129 -4.52 -3.92 -18.19
C CYS A 129 -4.69 -4.93 -17.06
N MET A 130 -5.50 -4.54 -16.06
CA MET A 130 -5.90 -5.42 -14.98
C MET A 130 -7.40 -5.69 -15.16
N VAL A 131 -7.81 -6.95 -15.07
CA VAL A 131 -9.18 -7.40 -15.33
C VAL A 131 -9.66 -8.19 -14.12
N TYR A 132 -10.68 -7.69 -13.44
CA TYR A 132 -11.40 -8.46 -12.42
C TYR A 132 -12.45 -9.35 -13.08
N THR A 133 -12.49 -10.62 -12.71
CA THR A 133 -13.58 -11.57 -13.04
C THR A 133 -14.24 -12.06 -11.74
N PRO A 134 -15.58 -12.14 -11.66
CA PRO A 134 -16.26 -12.58 -10.45
C PRO A 134 -15.99 -14.07 -10.13
N ALA A 135 -16.22 -14.48 -8.88
CA ALA A 135 -15.94 -15.83 -8.36
C ALA A 135 -16.51 -16.98 -9.22
N GLU A 136 -17.63 -16.71 -9.89
CA GLU A 136 -18.39 -17.64 -10.71
C GLU A 136 -18.01 -17.66 -12.20
N TYR A 137 -17.03 -16.85 -12.61
CA TYR A 137 -16.70 -16.65 -14.02
C TYR A 137 -16.21 -17.92 -14.72
N GLU A 138 -15.35 -18.71 -14.06
CA GLU A 138 -14.72 -19.89 -14.68
C GLU A 138 -15.67 -21.09 -14.82
N TYR A 139 -16.69 -21.21 -13.96
CA TYR A 139 -17.63 -22.34 -13.97
C TYR A 139 -19.02 -22.03 -14.54
N LYS A 140 -19.36 -20.75 -14.80
CA LYS A 140 -20.58 -20.35 -15.52
C LYS A 140 -20.25 -19.87 -16.94
N THR A 141 -19.74 -20.77 -17.78
CA THR A 141 -19.23 -20.51 -19.15
C THR A 141 -20.22 -19.80 -20.08
N ASP A 142 -21.52 -20.07 -19.93
CA ASP A 142 -22.57 -19.52 -20.79
C ASP A 142 -23.05 -18.15 -20.31
N LYS A 143 -22.74 -17.77 -19.07
CA LYS A 143 -23.14 -16.47 -18.51
C LYS A 143 -22.27 -15.36 -19.10
N ARG A 144 -22.91 -14.25 -19.45
CA ARG A 144 -22.24 -13.00 -19.85
C ARG A 144 -22.39 -11.98 -18.72
N TYR A 145 -21.38 -11.12 -18.57
CA TYR A 145 -21.30 -10.12 -17.51
C TYR A 145 -21.15 -8.73 -18.12
N PRO A 146 -21.73 -7.68 -17.54
CA PRO A 146 -21.48 -6.30 -17.96
C PRO A 146 -20.01 -5.94 -17.69
N VAL A 147 -19.42 -5.12 -18.58
CA VAL A 147 -18.02 -4.69 -18.47
C VAL A 147 -17.95 -3.24 -18.00
N LEU A 148 -17.39 -3.02 -16.81
CA LEU A 148 -17.04 -1.68 -16.31
C LEU A 148 -15.59 -1.37 -16.64
N ILE A 149 -15.34 -0.27 -17.38
CA ILE A 149 -13.99 0.16 -17.75
C ILE A 149 -13.53 1.32 -16.85
N ALA A 150 -12.84 0.98 -15.75
CA ALA A 150 -12.24 1.97 -14.85
C ALA A 150 -10.95 2.58 -15.47
N THR A 151 -11.10 3.59 -16.32
CA THR A 151 -9.97 4.21 -17.05
C THR A 151 -9.15 5.22 -16.22
N ARG A 152 -9.72 5.76 -15.14
CA ARG A 152 -9.24 7.00 -14.52
C ARG A 152 -8.38 6.79 -13.27
N HIS A 153 -7.10 6.52 -13.51
CA HIS A 153 -6.05 6.72 -12.50
C HIS A 153 -5.90 8.22 -12.22
N GLY A 154 -5.88 8.63 -10.94
CA GLY A 154 -5.48 10.00 -10.59
C GLY A 154 -4.08 10.30 -11.12
N ARG A 155 -3.80 11.56 -11.47
CA ARG A 155 -2.66 12.06 -12.29
C ARG A 155 -1.22 11.69 -11.82
N ARG A 156 -1.07 10.93 -10.73
CA ARG A 156 0.20 10.49 -10.10
C ARG A 156 0.18 9.01 -9.66
N ARG A 157 -0.77 8.21 -10.18
CA ARG A 157 -0.99 6.78 -9.88
C ARG A 157 -0.81 5.94 -11.16
N ASN A 158 -0.15 4.79 -11.07
CA ASN A 158 -0.02 3.82 -12.17
C ASN A 158 -1.08 2.71 -12.06
N ARG A 159 -1.19 1.84 -13.08
CA ARG A 159 -2.10 0.68 -13.11
C ARG A 159 -1.88 -0.35 -12.00
N MET A 160 -0.70 -0.32 -11.38
CA MET A 160 -0.38 -1.11 -10.17
C MET A 160 -1.06 -0.60 -8.90
N VAL A 161 -1.70 0.57 -8.89
CA VAL A 161 -2.37 1.07 -7.66
C VAL A 161 -3.58 0.21 -7.35
N TYR A 162 -4.43 -0.03 -8.36
CA TYR A 162 -5.57 -0.97 -8.31
C TYR A 162 -5.16 -2.45 -8.21
N THR A 163 -3.87 -2.74 -8.06
CA THR A 163 -3.33 -4.09 -7.85
C THR A 163 -2.07 -4.04 -6.99
N GLY A 164 -2.10 -3.24 -5.92
CA GLY A 164 -0.95 -3.08 -5.03
C GLY A 164 -1.39 -2.66 -3.64
N LYS A 165 -2.17 -1.56 -3.55
CA LYS A 165 -2.99 -1.31 -2.36
C LYS A 165 -4.07 -2.36 -2.27
N ASP A 166 -4.79 -2.41 -3.37
CA ASP A 166 -5.74 -3.42 -3.76
C ASP A 166 -5.05 -4.78 -3.57
N VAL A 167 -4.13 -5.31 -4.41
CA VAL A 167 -3.55 -6.69 -4.27
C VAL A 167 -3.04 -7.14 -2.89
N GLN A 168 -2.67 -6.26 -1.97
CA GLN A 168 -2.29 -6.69 -0.60
C GLN A 168 -3.46 -6.76 0.38
N HIS A 169 -4.57 -6.11 0.07
CA HIS A 169 -5.90 -6.49 0.54
C HIS A 169 -6.58 -7.50 -0.41
N HIS A 170 -6.08 -7.59 -1.66
CA HIS A 170 -6.64 -8.26 -2.83
C HIS A 170 -5.77 -9.41 -3.37
N GLY A 171 -5.63 -10.43 -2.54
CA GLY A 171 -6.47 -11.56 -2.91
C GLY A 171 -7.93 -11.14 -2.68
N GLN A 172 -8.58 -10.50 -3.69
CA GLN A 172 -9.93 -9.83 -3.68
C GLN A 172 -10.14 -8.41 -3.10
N PRO A 173 -11.06 -7.59 -3.64
CA PRO A 173 -11.79 -7.68 -4.93
C PRO A 173 -11.06 -7.01 -6.10
#